data_AF-C7G7M0-F1
#
_entry.id   AF-C7G7M0-F1
#
_cell.length_a   1.000
_cell.length_b   1.000
_cell.length_c   1.000
_cell.angle_alpha   90.00
_cell.angle_beta   90.00
_cell.angle_gamma   90.00
#
_symmetry.space_group_name_H-M   'P 1'
#
loop_
_entity.id
_entity.type
_entity.pdbx_description
1 polymer ?
#
loop_
_entity_poly.entity_id
_entity_poly.type
_entity_poly.pdbx_seq_one_letter_code
_entity_poly.pdbx_strand_id
1 'polypeptide(L)'
;METKRQEDIRKLMQMPEEAIASLNESEADRLGRLAVMFYKETGDGVYKEKAEQIRAAQGELPEDICAMPFFMEYETVCGKKERYNKIVDRMEDEASAGFADAKARNAYLAALVDVIDGISFEIYEKYRTLTAVYKRVLKDALAEGEETTELAYAILKGCNIGILLKEKYAETGALMAGHLKNTGMTDQTEYLSDITARTIEQYDLLAMEQSE
;
A
#
# COMPACT_ATOMS: atom_id res chain seq x y z
N MET A 1 -21.99 -9.77 10.71
CA MET A 1 -20.73 -9.46 11.42
C MET A 1 -20.13 -8.28 10.68
N GLU A 2 -19.94 -7.15 11.36
CA GLU A 2 -19.36 -5.96 10.72
C GLU A 2 -17.89 -6.22 10.41
N THR A 3 -17.44 -5.89 9.20
CA THR A 3 -16.03 -6.12 8.83
C THR A 3 -15.13 -5.12 9.56
N LYS A 4 -13.85 -5.47 9.79
CA LYS A 4 -12.88 -4.55 10.42
C LYS A 4 -12.81 -3.18 9.72
N ARG A 5 -12.91 -3.17 8.38
CA ARG A 5 -13.00 -1.95 7.55
C ARG A 5 -14.21 -1.09 7.90
N GLN A 6 -15.38 -1.70 8.13
CA GLN A 6 -16.61 -0.98 8.50
C GLN A 6 -16.54 -0.40 9.93
N GLU A 7 -15.88 -1.10 10.84
CA GLU A 7 -15.64 -0.58 12.19
C GLU A 7 -14.69 0.62 12.18
N ASP A 8 -13.59 0.53 11.44
CA ASP A 8 -12.56 1.59 11.38
C ASP A 8 -13.09 2.84 10.68
N ILE A 9 -13.90 2.71 9.61
CA ILE A 9 -14.52 3.89 8.97
C ILE A 9 -15.54 4.53 9.91
N ARG A 10 -16.34 3.75 10.65
CA ARG A 10 -17.29 4.30 11.63
C ARG A 10 -16.55 5.10 12.71
N LYS A 11 -15.44 4.57 13.21
CA LYS A 11 -14.58 5.28 14.16
C LYS A 11 -14.08 6.59 13.56
N LEU A 12 -13.55 6.58 12.34
CA LEU A 12 -13.09 7.79 11.65
C LEU A 12 -14.21 8.84 11.50
N MET A 13 -15.44 8.42 11.17
CA MET A 13 -16.56 9.35 11.03
C MET A 13 -16.92 10.04 12.35
N GLN A 14 -16.62 9.42 13.49
CA GLN A 14 -16.86 9.97 14.83
C GLN A 14 -15.63 10.72 15.39
N MET A 15 -14.48 10.65 14.72
CA MET A 15 -13.26 11.30 15.20
C MET A 15 -13.35 12.82 15.04
N PRO A 16 -13.10 13.59 16.12
CA PRO A 16 -13.04 15.05 16.06
C PRO A 16 -11.77 15.51 15.32
N GLU A 17 -11.78 16.75 14.85
CA GLU A 17 -10.68 17.33 14.06
C GLU A 17 -9.35 17.32 14.81
N GLU A 18 -9.37 17.56 16.13
CA GLU A 18 -8.15 17.56 16.95
C GLU A 18 -7.52 16.16 17.03
N ALA A 19 -8.34 15.11 17.05
CA ALA A 19 -7.84 13.74 17.04
C ALA A 19 -7.25 13.38 15.67
N ILE A 20 -7.87 13.84 14.58
CA ILE A 20 -7.34 13.67 13.22
C ILE A 20 -6.00 14.39 13.07
N ALA A 21 -5.87 15.60 13.63
CA ALA A 21 -4.65 16.37 13.61
C ALA A 21 -3.48 15.72 14.37
N SER A 22 -3.79 14.80 15.30
CA SER A 22 -2.79 14.07 16.09
C SER A 22 -2.40 12.70 15.54
N LEU A 23 -2.96 12.28 14.39
CA LEU A 23 -2.64 10.98 13.80
C LEU A 23 -1.18 10.92 13.36
N ASN A 24 -0.52 9.81 13.71
CA ASN A 24 0.79 9.51 13.14
C ASN A 24 0.66 9.08 11.67
N GLU A 25 1.78 9.02 10.94
CA GLU A 25 1.77 8.76 9.49
C GLU A 25 1.17 7.39 9.13
N SER A 26 1.37 6.36 9.95
CA SER A 26 0.78 5.04 9.74
C SER A 26 -0.75 5.04 9.95
N GLU A 27 -1.22 5.72 10.99
CA GLU A 27 -2.67 5.89 11.23
C GLU A 27 -3.32 6.73 10.13
N ALA A 28 -2.64 7.80 9.70
CA ALA A 28 -3.06 8.66 8.62
C ALA A 28 -3.14 7.90 7.29
N ASP A 29 -2.16 7.04 6.98
CA ASP A 29 -2.20 6.20 5.79
C ASP A 29 -3.41 5.27 5.82
N ARG A 30 -3.56 4.49 6.89
CA ARG A 30 -4.64 3.51 7.03
C ARG A 30 -6.03 4.15 6.94
N LEU A 31 -6.28 5.17 7.76
CA LEU A 31 -7.59 5.83 7.83
C LEU A 31 -7.86 6.70 6.59
N GLY A 32 -6.81 7.32 6.05
CA GLY A 32 -6.89 8.15 4.85
C GLY A 32 -7.27 7.34 3.62
N ARG A 33 -6.60 6.20 3.38
CA ARG A 33 -6.94 5.27 2.29
C ARG A 33 -8.36 4.72 2.44
N LEU A 34 -8.76 4.40 3.67
CA LEU A 34 -10.12 3.95 3.95
C LEU A 34 -11.16 5.03 3.58
N ALA A 35 -10.93 6.28 3.97
CA ALA A 35 -11.80 7.40 3.60
C ALA A 35 -11.86 7.59 2.07
N VAL A 36 -10.72 7.54 1.38
CA VAL A 36 -10.67 7.63 -0.09
C VAL A 36 -11.42 6.47 -0.76
N MET A 37 -11.26 5.24 -0.26
CA MET A 37 -11.96 4.06 -0.76
C MET A 37 -13.48 4.21 -0.64
N PHE A 38 -13.98 4.56 0.55
CA PHE A 38 -15.41 4.77 0.77
C PHE A 38 -15.96 5.92 -0.06
N TYR A 39 -15.19 7.00 -0.26
CA TYR A 39 -15.58 8.07 -1.16
C TYR A 39 -15.72 7.59 -2.61
N LYS A 40 -14.77 6.80 -3.13
CA LYS A 40 -14.83 6.23 -4.49
C LYS A 40 -16.05 5.32 -4.68
N GLU A 41 -16.39 4.52 -3.67
CA GLU A 41 -17.48 3.55 -3.74
C GLU A 41 -18.87 4.21 -3.63
N THR A 42 -19.00 5.23 -2.78
CA THR A 42 -20.30 5.80 -2.42
C THR A 42 -20.60 7.14 -3.09
N GLY A 43 -19.56 7.90 -3.45
CA GLY A 43 -19.67 9.29 -3.88
C GLY A 43 -20.05 10.28 -2.75
N ASP A 44 -20.14 9.84 -1.50
CA ASP A 44 -20.54 10.69 -0.37
C ASP A 44 -19.39 11.62 0.04
N GLY A 45 -19.67 12.93 -0.03
CA GLY A 45 -18.69 13.99 0.26
C GLY A 45 -18.15 13.97 1.69
N VAL A 46 -18.83 13.34 2.65
CA VAL A 46 -18.36 13.25 4.04
C VAL A 46 -17.05 12.46 4.13
N TYR A 47 -16.90 11.39 3.34
CA TYR A 47 -15.66 10.62 3.30
C TYR A 47 -14.52 11.41 2.65
N LYS A 48 -14.83 12.19 1.62
CA LYS A 48 -13.87 13.10 0.99
C LYS A 48 -13.38 14.14 1.99
N GLU A 49 -14.28 14.78 2.73
CA GLU A 49 -13.95 15.77 3.75
C GLU A 49 -13.01 15.18 4.81
N LYS A 50 -13.26 13.94 5.27
CA LYS A 50 -12.36 13.26 6.20
C LYS A 50 -10.98 12.96 5.61
N ALA A 51 -10.92 12.53 4.35
CA ALA A 51 -9.63 12.36 3.66
C ALA A 51 -8.86 13.68 3.53
N GLU A 52 -9.56 14.79 3.24
CA GLU A 52 -9.00 16.14 3.17
C GLU A 52 -8.49 16.62 4.54
N GLN A 53 -9.23 16.37 5.63
CA GLN A 53 -8.82 16.69 7.01
C GLN A 53 -7.54 15.93 7.39
N ILE A 54 -7.50 14.61 7.15
CA ILE A 54 -6.30 13.80 7.41
C ILE A 54 -5.14 14.35 6.58
N ARG A 55 -5.34 14.58 5.27
CA ARG A 55 -4.28 15.06 4.39
C ARG A 55 -3.74 16.42 4.81
N ALA A 56 -4.61 17.35 5.24
CA ALA A 56 -4.24 18.69 5.67
C ALA A 56 -3.45 18.70 6.98
N ALA A 57 -3.66 17.70 7.83
CA ALA A 57 -2.90 17.50 9.07
C ALA A 57 -1.48 16.94 8.84
N GLN A 58 -1.21 16.37 7.68
CA GLN A 58 0.10 15.80 7.35
C GLN A 58 1.01 16.81 6.63
N GLY A 59 2.31 16.53 6.64
CA GLY A 59 3.32 17.31 5.91
C GLY A 59 3.11 17.33 4.39
N GLU A 60 4.03 17.98 3.67
CA GLU A 60 3.99 17.99 2.20
C GLU A 60 4.09 16.57 1.63
N LEU A 61 5.01 15.77 2.16
CA LEU A 61 5.17 14.34 1.97
C LEU A 61 5.42 13.70 3.35
N PRO A 62 5.10 12.42 3.55
CA PRO A 62 5.42 11.74 4.79
C PRO A 62 6.92 11.46 4.89
N GLU A 63 7.44 11.37 6.11
CA GLU A 63 8.80 10.92 6.39
C GLU A 63 8.92 9.41 6.18
N ASP A 64 7.96 8.64 6.70
CA ASP A 64 7.81 7.21 6.49
C ASP A 64 7.28 6.94 5.07
N ILE A 65 8.12 6.29 4.26
CA ILE A 65 7.77 5.92 2.90
C ILE A 65 6.54 5.01 2.83
N CYS A 66 6.24 4.30 3.92
CA CYS A 66 5.09 3.43 3.99
C CYS A 66 3.74 4.16 3.99
N ALA A 67 3.73 5.46 4.30
CA ALA A 67 2.52 6.29 4.24
C ALA A 67 2.30 6.96 2.87
N MET A 68 3.20 6.77 1.91
CA MET A 68 3.05 7.28 0.54
C MET A 68 1.81 6.78 -0.21
N PRO A 69 1.33 5.53 -0.02
CA PRO A 69 0.12 5.04 -0.68
C PRO A 69 -1.09 5.96 -0.49
N PHE A 70 -1.37 6.42 0.73
CA PHE A 70 -2.43 7.40 0.98
C PHE A 70 -2.23 8.69 0.19
N PHE A 71 -1.02 9.23 0.15
CA PHE A 71 -0.73 10.47 -0.58
C PHE A 71 -1.02 10.31 -2.07
N MET A 72 -0.63 9.17 -2.67
CA MET A 72 -0.93 8.89 -4.07
C MET A 72 -2.44 8.75 -4.30
N GLU A 73 -3.12 7.91 -3.52
CA GLU A 73 -4.57 7.69 -3.66
C GLU A 73 -5.36 9.00 -3.46
N TYR A 74 -4.99 9.81 -2.47
CA TYR A 74 -5.59 11.12 -2.24
C TYR A 74 -5.39 12.04 -3.45
N GLU A 75 -4.17 12.19 -3.97
CA GLU A 75 -3.90 13.06 -5.12
C GLU A 75 -4.68 12.62 -6.36
N THR A 76 -4.83 11.30 -6.55
CA THR A 76 -5.58 10.69 -7.64
C THR A 76 -7.07 11.03 -7.59
N VAL A 77 -7.66 10.97 -6.40
CA VAL A 77 -9.12 10.99 -6.22
C VAL A 77 -9.62 12.37 -5.79
N CYS A 78 -8.93 13.01 -4.86
CA CYS A 78 -9.34 14.25 -4.20
C CYS A 78 -8.46 15.45 -4.60
N GLY A 79 -7.14 15.25 -4.64
CA GLY A 79 -6.13 16.31 -4.72
C GLY A 79 -5.81 16.84 -6.13
N LYS A 80 -6.53 16.40 -7.17
CA LYS A 80 -6.37 16.86 -8.57
C LYS A 80 -4.96 16.65 -9.15
N LYS A 81 -4.19 15.71 -8.59
CA LYS A 81 -2.89 15.25 -9.12
C LYS A 81 -1.77 16.31 -9.11
N GLU A 82 -1.88 17.34 -8.28
CA GLU A 82 -0.92 18.45 -8.24
C GLU A 82 0.47 18.01 -7.72
N ARG A 83 0.53 16.96 -6.90
CA ARG A 83 1.77 16.51 -6.23
C ARG A 83 2.33 15.19 -6.76
N TYR A 84 1.80 14.65 -7.85
CA TYR A 84 2.25 13.39 -8.45
C TYR A 84 3.76 13.32 -8.68
N ASN A 85 4.34 14.39 -9.25
CA ASN A 85 5.78 14.45 -9.50
C ASN A 85 6.58 14.30 -8.21
N LYS A 86 6.20 15.02 -7.15
CA LYS A 86 6.89 14.94 -5.85
C LYS A 86 6.82 13.53 -5.24
N ILE A 87 5.67 12.86 -5.37
CA ILE A 87 5.51 11.50 -4.87
C ILE A 87 6.41 10.54 -5.65
N VAL A 88 6.41 10.63 -6.99
CA VAL A 88 7.24 9.77 -7.85
C VAL A 88 8.72 10.01 -7.60
N ASP A 89 9.16 11.27 -7.59
CA ASP A 89 10.56 11.64 -7.36
C ASP A 89 11.03 11.11 -6.00
N ARG A 90 10.23 11.24 -4.94
CA ARG A 90 10.54 10.68 -3.61
C ARG A 90 10.70 9.16 -3.64
N MET A 91 9.82 8.44 -4.34
CA MET A 91 9.94 6.97 -4.46
C MET A 91 11.20 6.56 -5.24
N GLU A 92 11.55 7.30 -6.30
CA GLU A 92 12.78 7.05 -7.07
C GLU A 92 14.05 7.34 -6.27
N ASP A 93 14.06 8.46 -5.54
CA ASP A 93 15.18 8.89 -4.70
C ASP A 93 15.44 7.88 -3.58
N GLU A 94 14.40 7.40 -2.90
CA GLU A 94 14.52 6.39 -1.84
C GLU A 94 15.16 5.10 -2.37
N ALA A 95 14.68 4.60 -3.51
CA ALA A 95 15.27 3.40 -4.12
C ALA A 95 16.69 3.61 -4.68
N SER A 96 17.06 4.86 -4.97
CA SER A 96 18.40 5.20 -5.50
C SER A 96 19.42 5.44 -4.39
N ALA A 97 18.98 5.92 -3.22
CA ALA A 97 19.81 6.03 -2.02
C ALA A 97 20.26 4.64 -1.50
N GLY A 98 19.45 3.61 -1.77
CA GLY A 98 19.67 2.25 -1.30
C GLY A 98 19.07 2.01 0.08
N PHE A 99 18.91 0.74 0.44
CA PHE A 99 18.23 0.33 1.66
C PHE A 99 19.23 -0.10 2.74
N ALA A 100 18.92 0.22 4.00
CA ALA A 100 19.75 -0.17 5.13
C ALA A 100 19.81 -1.70 5.33
N ASP A 101 18.69 -2.37 5.11
CA ASP A 101 18.53 -3.82 5.23
C ASP A 101 17.36 -4.33 4.38
N ALA A 102 17.16 -5.66 4.36
CA ALA A 102 16.09 -6.33 3.64
C ALA A 102 14.69 -5.92 4.14
N LYS A 103 14.53 -5.64 5.44
CA LYS A 103 13.25 -5.20 6.01
C LYS A 103 12.84 -3.85 5.44
N ALA A 104 13.75 -2.87 5.42
CA ALA A 104 13.50 -1.56 4.84
C ALA A 104 13.17 -1.66 3.34
N ARG A 105 13.92 -2.47 2.59
CA ARG A 105 13.65 -2.72 1.17
C ARG A 105 12.27 -3.36 0.93
N ASN A 106 11.93 -4.38 1.70
CA ASN A 106 10.69 -5.13 1.48
C ASN A 106 9.47 -4.28 1.89
N ALA A 107 9.58 -3.47 2.96
CA ALA A 107 8.58 -2.46 3.31
C ALA A 107 8.41 -1.42 2.19
N TYR A 108 9.51 -0.93 1.61
CA TYR A 108 9.48 -0.06 0.44
C TYR A 108 8.77 -0.72 -0.76
N LEU A 109 9.04 -2.00 -1.05
CA LEU A 109 8.39 -2.73 -2.14
C LEU A 109 6.86 -2.85 -1.94
N ALA A 110 6.43 -3.10 -0.70
CA ALA A 110 5.02 -3.12 -0.35
C ALA A 110 4.35 -1.76 -0.57
N ALA A 111 4.96 -0.67 -0.09
CA ALA A 111 4.44 0.68 -0.32
C ALA A 111 4.46 1.05 -1.82
N LEU A 112 5.53 0.70 -2.54
CA LEU A 112 5.66 1.02 -3.96
C LEU A 112 4.59 0.36 -4.82
N VAL A 113 4.25 -0.90 -4.55
CA VAL A 113 3.20 -1.57 -5.33
C VAL A 113 1.82 -0.92 -5.10
N ASP A 114 1.53 -0.42 -3.89
CA ASP A 114 0.30 0.34 -3.64
C ASP A 114 0.33 1.73 -4.29
N VAL A 115 1.47 2.42 -4.25
CA VAL A 115 1.63 3.69 -4.96
C VAL A 115 1.37 3.48 -6.46
N ILE A 116 1.88 2.40 -7.05
CA ILE A 116 1.63 2.06 -8.45
C ILE A 116 0.14 1.79 -8.70
N ASP A 117 -0.53 1.04 -7.81
CA ASP A 117 -1.97 0.75 -7.89
C ASP A 117 -2.84 2.02 -7.75
N GLY A 118 -2.36 3.01 -6.99
CA GLY A 118 -3.02 4.30 -6.79
C GLY A 118 -2.88 5.28 -7.96
N ILE A 119 -1.99 5.04 -8.92
CA ILE A 119 -1.76 5.97 -10.06
C ILE A 119 -2.92 5.93 -11.05
N SER A 120 -3.40 7.11 -11.45
CA SER A 120 -4.31 7.24 -12.59
C SER A 120 -3.61 6.92 -13.91
N PHE A 121 -4.26 6.11 -14.77
CA PHE A 121 -3.76 5.74 -16.10
C PHE A 121 -3.39 6.93 -17.00
N GLU A 122 -4.00 8.09 -16.78
CA GLU A 122 -3.70 9.34 -17.51
C GLU A 122 -2.24 9.79 -17.37
N ILE A 123 -1.54 9.32 -16.33
CA ILE A 123 -0.14 9.65 -16.06
C ILE A 123 0.74 8.42 -16.29
N TYR A 124 0.61 7.86 -17.50
CA TYR A 124 1.23 6.60 -17.90
C TYR A 124 2.76 6.61 -17.83
N GLU A 125 3.41 7.76 -18.06
CA GLU A 125 4.86 7.87 -17.91
C GLU A 125 5.31 7.59 -16.47
N LYS A 126 4.60 8.14 -15.47
CA LYS A 126 4.91 7.94 -14.06
C LYS A 126 4.65 6.51 -13.61
N TYR A 127 3.56 5.92 -14.09
CA TYR A 127 3.27 4.49 -13.91
C TYR A 127 4.42 3.61 -14.42
N ARG A 128 4.93 3.88 -15.64
CA ARG A 128 6.06 3.14 -16.22
C ARG A 128 7.34 3.31 -15.42
N THR A 129 7.66 4.53 -14.99
CA THR A 129 8.84 4.83 -14.18
C THR A 129 8.83 4.03 -12.88
N LEU A 130 7.75 4.13 -12.10
CA LEU A 130 7.66 3.39 -10.83
C LEU A 130 7.61 1.87 -11.04
N THR A 131 6.97 1.39 -12.11
CA THR A 131 7.00 -0.04 -12.46
C THR A 131 8.43 -0.53 -12.75
N ALA A 132 9.26 0.29 -13.39
CA ALA A 132 10.66 -0.06 -13.66
C ALA A 132 11.48 -0.11 -12.36
N VAL A 133 11.28 0.87 -11.45
CA VAL A 133 11.89 0.88 -10.12
C VAL A 133 11.47 -0.36 -9.33
N TYR A 134 10.18 -0.67 -9.29
CA TYR A 134 9.63 -1.85 -8.62
C TYR A 134 10.30 -3.13 -9.11
N LYS A 135 10.37 -3.34 -10.43
CA LYS A 135 10.98 -4.55 -11.01
C LYS A 135 12.47 -4.68 -10.71
N ARG A 136 13.18 -3.55 -10.66
CA ARG A 136 14.60 -3.51 -10.26
C ARG A 136 14.76 -3.95 -8.81
N VAL A 137 14.08 -3.28 -7.88
CA VAL A 137 14.19 -3.56 -6.44
C VAL A 137 13.70 -4.97 -6.10
N LEU A 138 12.64 -5.44 -6.75
CA LEU A 138 12.14 -6.81 -6.57
C LEU A 138 13.16 -7.86 -7.02
N LYS A 139 13.87 -7.62 -8.12
CA LYS A 139 14.91 -8.54 -8.59
C LYS A 139 16.03 -8.68 -7.58
N ASP A 140 16.43 -7.57 -6.96
CA ASP A 140 17.47 -7.56 -5.93
C ASP A 140 17.00 -8.30 -4.67
N ALA A 141 15.75 -8.07 -4.23
CA ALA A 141 15.14 -8.77 -3.10
C ALA A 141 15.09 -10.29 -3.31
N LEU A 142 14.68 -10.74 -4.50
CA LEU A 142 14.61 -12.17 -4.83
C LEU A 142 15.99 -12.83 -4.92
N ALA A 143 17.04 -12.08 -5.26
CA ALA A 143 18.40 -12.60 -5.33
C ALA A 143 19.00 -12.87 -3.93
N GLU A 144 18.55 -12.13 -2.91
CA GLU A 144 18.97 -12.35 -1.51
C GLU A 144 18.28 -13.54 -0.86
N GLY A 145 17.08 -13.91 -1.33
CA GLY A 145 16.37 -15.11 -0.89
C GLY A 145 15.71 -15.03 0.50
N GLU A 146 15.62 -13.84 1.09
CA GLU A 146 14.91 -13.63 2.36
C GLU A 146 13.39 -13.56 2.12
N GLU A 147 12.64 -14.47 2.76
CA GLU A 147 11.17 -14.48 2.69
C GLU A 147 10.57 -13.60 3.79
N THR A 148 9.81 -12.57 3.41
CA THR A 148 9.07 -11.72 4.35
C THR A 148 7.63 -11.49 3.88
N THR A 149 6.75 -11.09 4.81
CA THR A 149 5.34 -10.79 4.50
C THR A 149 5.21 -9.67 3.49
N GLU A 150 6.02 -8.63 3.61
CA GLU A 150 6.03 -7.48 2.70
C GLU A 150 6.47 -7.88 1.29
N LEU A 151 7.46 -8.77 1.17
CA LEU A 151 7.89 -9.29 -0.14
C LEU A 151 6.82 -10.17 -0.77
N ALA A 152 6.22 -11.08 0.01
CA ALA A 152 5.09 -11.89 -0.45
C ALA A 152 3.92 -11.01 -0.92
N TYR A 153 3.55 -10.00 -0.12
CA TYR A 153 2.54 -9.02 -0.46
C TYR A 153 2.86 -8.33 -1.79
N ALA A 154 4.06 -7.77 -1.91
CA ALA A 154 4.48 -7.02 -3.07
C ALA A 154 4.40 -7.87 -4.35
N ILE A 155 4.80 -9.14 -4.29
CA ILE A 155 4.72 -10.08 -5.41
C ILE A 155 3.27 -10.39 -5.78
N LEU A 156 2.44 -10.75 -4.80
CA LEU A 156 1.05 -11.16 -5.05
C LEU A 156 0.21 -9.97 -5.55
N LYS A 157 0.33 -8.81 -4.90
CA LYS A 157 -0.31 -7.58 -5.36
C LYS A 157 0.18 -7.20 -6.76
N GLY A 158 1.47 -7.30 -7.03
CA GLY A 158 2.05 -7.03 -8.34
C GLY A 158 1.51 -7.94 -9.46
N CYS A 159 1.23 -9.20 -9.14
CA CYS A 159 0.54 -10.13 -10.02
C CYS A 159 -0.92 -9.71 -10.26
N ASN A 160 -1.63 -9.32 -9.20
CA ASN A 160 -3.05 -8.96 -9.27
C ASN A 160 -3.31 -7.67 -10.06
N ILE A 161 -2.43 -6.68 -9.96
CA ILE A 161 -2.55 -5.42 -10.72
C ILE A 161 -1.89 -5.50 -12.12
N GLY A 162 -1.35 -6.67 -12.50
CA GLY A 162 -0.81 -6.92 -13.84
C GLY A 162 0.56 -6.31 -14.13
N ILE A 163 1.32 -5.88 -13.12
CA ILE A 163 2.71 -5.42 -13.31
C ILE A 163 3.70 -6.59 -13.42
N LEU A 164 3.36 -7.75 -12.83
CA LEU A 164 4.09 -9.00 -12.91
C LEU A 164 3.33 -10.06 -13.71
N LEU A 165 4.07 -10.95 -14.37
CA LEU A 165 3.51 -12.12 -15.06
C LEU A 165 3.14 -13.19 -14.02
N LYS A 166 1.84 -13.52 -13.92
CA LYS A 166 1.33 -14.46 -12.92
C LYS A 166 2.03 -15.82 -13.01
N GLU A 167 2.25 -16.33 -14.22
CA GLU A 167 2.87 -17.63 -14.49
C GLU A 167 4.30 -17.74 -13.96
N LYS A 168 4.98 -16.59 -13.77
CA LYS A 168 6.36 -16.55 -13.30
C LYS A 168 6.47 -16.28 -11.80
N TYR A 169 5.55 -15.52 -11.22
CA TYR A 169 5.72 -14.94 -9.89
C TYR A 169 4.67 -15.37 -8.87
N ALA A 170 3.47 -15.77 -9.29
CA ALA A 170 2.35 -16.03 -8.37
C ALA A 170 2.66 -17.20 -7.42
N GLU A 171 3.24 -18.29 -7.92
CA GLU A 171 3.62 -19.45 -7.10
C GLU A 171 4.65 -19.07 -6.03
N THR A 172 5.68 -18.29 -6.39
CA THR A 172 6.69 -17.82 -5.43
C THR A 172 6.06 -16.99 -4.32
N GLY A 173 5.21 -16.02 -4.66
CA GLY A 173 4.52 -15.21 -3.65
C GLY A 173 3.59 -16.05 -2.75
N ALA A 174 2.91 -17.04 -3.33
CA ALA A 174 1.97 -17.90 -2.62
C ALA A 174 2.68 -18.84 -1.63
N LEU A 175 3.83 -19.40 -2.03
CA LEU A 175 4.67 -20.22 -1.15
C LEU A 175 5.19 -19.39 0.04
N MET A 176 5.72 -18.19 -0.21
CA MET A 176 6.18 -17.28 0.85
C MET A 176 5.05 -16.95 1.83
N ALA A 177 3.87 -16.56 1.33
CA ALA A 177 2.71 -16.27 2.18
C ALA A 177 2.25 -17.50 2.98
N GLY A 178 2.26 -18.68 2.36
CA GLY A 178 1.90 -19.95 3.01
C GLY A 178 2.87 -20.33 4.13
N HIS A 179 4.18 -20.16 3.94
CA HIS A 179 5.18 -20.39 4.98
C HIS A 179 4.93 -19.50 6.19
N LEU A 180 4.68 -18.20 5.96
CA LEU A 180 4.44 -17.22 7.02
C LEU A 180 3.14 -17.50 7.80
N LYS A 181 2.10 -18.02 7.12
CA LYS A 181 0.86 -18.46 7.78
C LYS A 181 1.09 -19.66 8.71
N ASN A 182 2.00 -20.56 8.35
CA ASN A 182 2.25 -21.81 9.07
C ASN A 182 3.27 -21.65 10.22
N THR A 183 4.15 -20.65 10.18
CA THR A 183 5.16 -20.41 11.23
C THR A 183 4.61 -19.64 12.44
N GLY A 184 3.36 -19.17 12.40
CA GLY A 184 2.73 -18.50 13.55
C GLY A 184 3.31 -17.12 13.86
N MET A 185 3.94 -16.44 12.89
CA MET A 185 4.40 -15.04 13.00
C MET A 185 3.22 -14.03 13.03
N THR A 186 2.14 -14.36 13.73
CA THR A 186 0.99 -13.48 13.96
C THR A 186 1.11 -12.67 15.25
N ASP A 187 2.31 -12.53 15.83
CA ASP A 187 2.50 -11.83 17.11
C ASP A 187 3.22 -10.47 16.95
N GLN A 188 2.45 -9.43 17.28
CA GLN A 188 2.86 -8.17 17.92
C GLN A 188 3.57 -7.09 17.09
N THR A 189 2.80 -6.37 16.28
CA THR A 189 2.69 -4.89 16.26
C THR A 189 1.51 -4.51 15.35
N GLU A 190 0.78 -3.44 15.66
CA GLU A 190 -0.42 -3.02 14.89
C GLU A 190 -0.14 -2.83 13.39
N TYR A 191 1.09 -2.45 13.03
CA TYR A 191 1.56 -2.32 11.65
C TYR A 191 1.74 -3.67 10.91
N LEU A 192 2.27 -4.70 11.57
CA LEU A 192 2.39 -6.06 11.01
C LEU A 192 1.01 -6.73 10.81
N SER A 193 0.00 -6.31 11.58
CA SER A 193 -1.37 -6.83 11.45
C SER A 193 -2.04 -6.42 10.13
N ASP A 194 -1.68 -5.27 9.55
CA ASP A 194 -2.28 -4.77 8.31
C ASP A 194 -1.65 -5.43 7.08
N ILE A 195 -0.33 -5.46 6.97
CA ILE A 195 0.33 -6.05 5.79
C ILE A 195 0.09 -7.57 5.69
N THR A 196 0.04 -8.27 6.81
CA THR A 196 -0.28 -9.71 6.85
C THR A 196 -1.71 -9.95 6.38
N ALA A 197 -2.68 -9.17 6.87
CA ALA A 197 -4.07 -9.27 6.44
C ALA A 197 -4.22 -8.99 4.93
N ARG A 198 -3.53 -7.96 4.43
CA ARG A 198 -3.52 -7.60 3.01
C ARG A 198 -2.83 -8.65 2.15
N THR A 199 -1.78 -9.31 2.66
CA THR A 199 -1.12 -10.45 1.99
C THR A 199 -2.08 -11.63 1.86
N ILE A 200 -2.80 -11.96 2.94
CA ILE A 200 -3.81 -13.02 2.92
C ILE A 200 -4.93 -12.68 1.94
N GLU A 201 -5.42 -11.44 1.90
CA GLU A 201 -6.41 -11.00 0.91
C GLU A 201 -5.90 -11.21 -0.53
N GLN A 202 -4.64 -10.84 -0.83
CA GLN A 202 -4.09 -11.08 -2.17
C GLN A 202 -3.90 -12.57 -2.48
N TYR A 203 -3.54 -13.37 -1.48
CA TYR A 203 -3.41 -14.83 -1.59
C TYR A 203 -4.76 -15.49 -1.89
N ASP A 204 -5.81 -15.11 -1.15
CA ASP A 204 -7.16 -15.65 -1.30
C ASP A 204 -7.75 -15.26 -2.66
N LEU A 205 -7.53 -14.03 -3.14
CA LEU A 205 -7.93 -13.59 -4.48
C LEU A 205 -7.30 -14.47 -5.57
N LEU A 206 -6.01 -14.78 -5.47
CA LEU A 206 -5.34 -15.67 -6.41
C LEU A 206 -5.86 -17.10 -6.34
N ALA A 207 -6.19 -17.61 -5.15
CA ALA A 207 -6.74 -18.94 -4.97
C ALA A 207 -8.16 -19.08 -5.58
N MET A 208 -8.99 -18.03 -5.46
CA MET A 208 -10.32 -18.00 -6.07
C MET A 208 -10.25 -18.08 -7.61
N GLU A 209 -9.37 -17.29 -8.24
CA GLU A 209 -9.19 -17.30 -9.71
C GLU A 209 -8.70 -18.64 -10.28
N GLN A 210 -7.97 -19.44 -9.49
CA GLN A 210 -7.47 -20.76 -9.94
C GLN A 210 -8.52 -21.88 -9.81
N SER A 211 -9.65 -21.61 -9.15
CA SER A 211 -10.73 -22.57 -8.93
C SER A 211 -11.92 -22.42 -9.90
N GLU A 212 -11.86 -21.42 -10.80
CA GLU A 212 -12.80 -21.17 -11.89
C GLU A 212 -12.31 -21.76 -13.23
#